data_AF-A0A9E1JKM8-F1
#
_entry.id   AF-A0A9E1JKM8-F1
#
_cell.length_a   1.000
_cell.length_b   1.000
_cell.length_c   1.000
_cell.angle_alpha   90.00
_cell.angle_beta   90.00
_cell.angle_gamma   90.00
#
_symmetry.space_group_name_H-M   'P 1'
#
loop_
_entity.id
_entity.type
_entity.pdbx_description
1 polymer ?
#
loop_
_entity_poly.entity_id
_entity_poly.type
_entity_poly.pdbx_seq_one_letter_code
_entity_poly.pdbx_strand_id
1 'polypeptide(L)'
;MMMLQAKSADVDDLHARRISAVENLLRQDLSTIESIEDTIEIIDVEMGKDPEYLTVGKIPLERVHKLLSKLDSIRRSKERGPVVLESDNDLSHKFMGQVESIFKNLPKPLEWQSFLMNDLNILTDIPLTVQKESAKHDLNTAQIKVLARAFAIFRYSIISEFMSLATFLLPFSERL
;
A
#
# COMPACT_ATOMS: atom_id res chain seq x y z
N MET A 1 40.39 -5.15 13.93
CA MET A 1 40.21 -4.50 12.61
C MET A 1 39.42 -5.47 11.74
N MET A 2 38.19 -5.13 11.38
CA MET A 2 37.33 -5.98 10.54
C MET A 2 37.58 -5.61 9.07
N MET A 3 38.01 -6.59 8.27
CA MET A 3 38.20 -6.44 6.82
C MET A 3 36.90 -6.87 6.15
N LEU A 4 36.21 -5.94 5.51
CA LEU A 4 35.04 -6.23 4.66
C LEU A 4 35.54 -6.47 3.23
N GLN A 5 35.21 -7.62 2.65
CA GLN A 5 35.38 -7.84 1.22
C GLN A 5 34.24 -7.18 0.46
N ALA A 6 34.55 -6.17 -0.34
CA ALA A 6 33.62 -5.63 -1.31
C ALA A 6 33.50 -6.59 -2.50
N LYS A 7 32.26 -6.93 -2.87
CA LYS A 7 31.95 -7.72 -4.07
C LYS A 7 31.12 -6.84 -5.00
N SER A 8 31.64 -6.56 -6.19
CA SER A 8 30.85 -5.92 -7.24
C SER A 8 30.00 -6.98 -7.95
N ALA A 9 28.75 -6.64 -8.23
CA ALA A 9 27.86 -7.43 -9.07
C ALA A 9 27.40 -6.54 -10.24
N ASP A 10 27.38 -7.10 -11.45
CA ASP A 10 26.73 -6.49 -12.60
C ASP A 10 25.24 -6.82 -12.51
N VAL A 11 24.40 -5.81 -12.28
CA VAL A 11 22.97 -5.97 -12.02
C VAL A 11 22.19 -4.94 -12.82
N ASP A 12 21.10 -5.39 -13.44
CA ASP A 12 20.16 -4.48 -14.10
C ASP A 12 19.40 -3.62 -13.08
N ASP A 13 18.72 -2.57 -13.59
CA ASP A 13 18.00 -1.60 -12.77
C ASP A 13 16.94 -2.23 -11.88
N LEU A 14 16.19 -3.23 -12.39
CA LEU A 14 15.16 -3.92 -11.63
C LEU A 14 15.77 -4.71 -10.46
N HIS A 15 16.84 -5.45 -10.72
CA HIS A 15 17.55 -6.16 -9.66
C HIS A 15 18.16 -5.20 -8.63
N ALA A 16 18.71 -4.06 -9.06
CA ALA A 16 19.24 -3.05 -8.16
C ALA A 16 18.14 -2.49 -7.23
N ARG A 17 16.97 -2.14 -7.79
CA ARG A 17 15.80 -1.68 -7.01
C ARG A 17 15.36 -2.73 -5.99
N ARG A 18 15.26 -3.99 -6.40
CA ARG A 18 14.92 -5.11 -5.50
C ARG A 18 15.94 -5.28 -4.37
N ILE A 19 17.24 -5.24 -4.68
CA ILE A 19 18.31 -5.37 -3.68
C ILE A 19 18.18 -4.23 -2.67
N SER A 20 18.03 -2.99 -3.14
CA SER A 20 17.87 -1.81 -2.28
C SER A 20 16.67 -1.95 -1.33
N ALA A 21 15.51 -2.35 -1.85
CA ALA A 21 14.30 -2.52 -1.03
C ALA A 21 14.45 -3.66 0.00
N VAL A 22 15.07 -4.77 -0.39
CA VAL A 22 15.37 -5.89 0.52
C VAL A 22 16.34 -5.48 1.63
N GLU A 23 17.39 -4.74 1.29
CA GLU A 23 18.36 -4.23 2.27
C GLU A 23 17.71 -3.22 3.23
N ASN A 24 16.84 -2.35 2.74
CA ASN A 24 16.08 -1.44 3.58
C ASN A 24 15.18 -2.18 4.57
N LEU A 25 14.43 -3.21 4.13
CA LEU A 25 13.57 -4.02 5.01
C LEU A 25 14.31 -4.71 6.17
N LEU A 26 15.61 -4.96 6.00
CA LEU A 26 16.49 -5.56 7.01
C LEU A 26 16.98 -4.54 8.06
N ARG A 27 16.79 -3.24 7.83
CA ARG A 27 17.13 -2.20 8.81
C ARG A 27 16.23 -2.29 10.04
N GLN A 28 16.79 -1.91 11.19
CA GLN A 28 16.07 -1.92 12.48
C GLN A 28 15.27 -0.63 12.71
N ASP A 29 15.67 0.46 12.06
CA ASP A 29 15.13 1.81 12.21
C ASP A 29 14.13 2.18 11.10
N LEU A 30 13.64 1.19 10.35
CA LEU A 30 12.70 1.42 9.26
C LEU A 30 11.31 1.75 9.81
N SER A 31 10.75 2.88 9.38
CA SER A 31 9.39 3.26 9.76
C SER A 31 8.35 2.31 9.14
N THR A 32 7.14 2.29 9.70
CA THR A 32 6.03 1.50 9.16
C THR A 32 5.74 1.85 7.70
N ILE A 33 5.78 3.14 7.34
CA ILE A 33 5.47 3.60 5.99
C ILE A 33 6.55 3.16 5.00
N GLU A 34 7.82 3.37 5.33
CA GLU A 34 8.93 2.93 4.48
C GLU A 34 8.90 1.40 4.28
N SER A 35 8.59 0.64 5.34
CA SER A 35 8.45 -0.81 5.24
C SER A 35 7.34 -1.24 4.27
N ILE A 36 6.25 -0.47 4.17
CA ILE A 36 5.16 -0.75 3.22
C ILE A 36 5.60 -0.39 1.80
N GLU A 37 6.27 0.75 1.63
CA GLU A 37 6.79 1.22 0.34
C GLU A 37 7.83 0.23 -0.23
N ASP A 38 8.79 -0.22 0.57
CA ASP A 38 9.79 -1.22 0.15
C ASP A 38 9.13 -2.57 -0.18
N THR A 39 8.07 -2.95 0.54
CA THR A 39 7.31 -4.18 0.23
C THR A 39 6.60 -4.04 -1.13
N ILE A 40 5.95 -2.90 -1.39
CA ILE A 40 5.34 -2.61 -2.70
C ILE A 40 6.39 -2.65 -3.80
N GLU A 41 7.56 -2.08 -3.56
CA GLU A 41 8.66 -2.02 -4.51
C GLU A 41 9.15 -3.42 -4.91
N ILE A 42 9.35 -4.32 -3.92
CA ILE A 42 9.73 -5.71 -4.19
C ILE A 42 8.67 -6.42 -5.02
N ILE A 43 7.38 -6.26 -4.67
CA ILE A 43 6.28 -6.88 -5.41
C ILE A 43 6.24 -6.32 -6.84
N ASP A 44 6.32 -4.99 -7.00
CA ASP A 44 6.24 -4.34 -8.30
C ASP A 44 7.37 -4.74 -9.23
N VAL A 45 8.59 -4.89 -8.71
CA VAL A 45 9.74 -5.37 -9.48
C VAL A 45 9.55 -6.82 -9.91
N GLU A 46 9.12 -7.70 -9.00
CA GLU A 46 8.96 -9.13 -9.30
C GLU A 46 7.81 -9.39 -10.27
N MET A 47 6.68 -8.71 -10.07
CA MET A 47 5.51 -8.80 -10.94
C MET A 47 5.71 -8.03 -12.25
N GLY A 48 6.55 -6.99 -12.26
CA GLY A 48 6.88 -6.14 -13.40
C GLY A 48 7.50 -6.85 -14.60
N LYS A 49 7.92 -8.10 -14.41
CA LYS A 49 8.36 -9.01 -15.49
C LYS A 49 7.22 -9.43 -16.42
N ASP A 50 5.97 -9.33 -15.94
CA ASP A 50 4.77 -9.67 -16.71
C ASP A 50 4.17 -8.42 -17.38
N PRO A 51 4.07 -8.35 -18.71
CA PRO A 51 3.50 -7.18 -19.40
C PRO A 51 2.05 -6.91 -19.02
N GLU A 52 1.25 -7.93 -18.71
CA GLU A 52 -0.15 -7.76 -18.33
C GLU A 52 -0.27 -7.03 -16.99
N TYR A 53 0.61 -7.34 -16.03
CA TYR A 53 0.68 -6.63 -14.75
C TYR A 53 0.97 -5.13 -14.93
N LEU A 54 1.85 -4.77 -15.87
CA LEU A 54 2.18 -3.37 -16.15
C LEU A 54 0.99 -2.56 -16.66
N THR A 55 -0.04 -3.20 -17.23
CA THR A 55 -1.26 -2.53 -17.70
C THR A 55 -2.24 -2.17 -16.57
N VAL A 56 -2.07 -2.76 -15.37
CA VAL A 56 -3.02 -2.64 -14.26
C VAL A 56 -3.07 -1.21 -13.70
N GLY A 57 -1.96 -0.46 -13.75
CA GLY A 57 -1.83 0.85 -13.10
C GLY A 57 -0.57 1.60 -13.52
N LYS A 58 -0.55 2.92 -13.26
CA LYS A 58 0.53 3.79 -13.72
C LYS A 58 1.74 3.74 -12.81
N ILE A 59 1.50 3.63 -11.50
CA ILE A 59 2.55 3.62 -10.47
C ILE A 59 2.54 2.31 -9.68
N PRO A 60 3.65 1.94 -9.02
CA PRO A 60 3.77 0.69 -8.25
C PRO A 60 2.63 0.47 -7.26
N LEU A 61 2.31 1.48 -6.44
CA LEU A 61 1.22 1.42 -5.45
C LEU A 61 -0.12 1.05 -6.11
N GLU A 62 -0.47 1.67 -7.23
CA GLU A 62 -1.73 1.39 -7.94
C GLU A 62 -1.76 -0.03 -8.49
N ARG A 63 -0.66 -0.49 -9.10
CA ARG A 63 -0.57 -1.83 -9.69
C ARG A 63 -0.69 -2.91 -8.62
N VAL A 64 0.10 -2.82 -7.55
CA VAL A 64 0.07 -3.77 -6.43
C VAL A 64 -1.31 -3.79 -5.77
N HIS A 65 -1.86 -2.61 -5.46
CA HIS A 65 -3.18 -2.52 -4.82
C HIS A 65 -4.29 -3.15 -5.66
N LYS A 66 -4.35 -2.83 -6.96
CA LYS A 66 -5.37 -3.39 -7.85
C LYS A 66 -5.21 -4.89 -8.05
N LEU A 67 -3.97 -5.38 -8.22
CA LEU A 67 -3.70 -6.81 -8.35
C LEU A 67 -4.19 -7.57 -7.11
N LEU A 68 -3.73 -7.17 -5.92
CA LEU A 68 -4.08 -7.85 -4.68
C LEU A 68 -5.59 -7.76 -4.38
N SER A 69 -6.21 -6.61 -4.63
CA SER A 69 -7.67 -6.43 -4.49
C SER A 69 -8.45 -7.34 -5.42
N LYS A 70 -8.01 -7.50 -6.69
CA LYS A 70 -8.65 -8.39 -7.66
C LYS A 70 -8.51 -9.84 -7.24
N LEU A 71 -7.34 -10.27 -6.79
CA LEU A 71 -7.10 -11.62 -6.28
C LEU A 71 -7.95 -11.93 -5.04
N ASP A 72 -8.07 -11.00 -4.09
CA ASP A 72 -8.93 -11.17 -2.91
C ASP A 72 -10.42 -11.24 -3.29
N SER A 73 -10.84 -10.42 -4.26
CA SER A 73 -12.21 -10.46 -4.79
C SER A 73 -12.54 -11.82 -5.43
N ILE A 74 -11.65 -12.36 -6.25
CA ILE A 74 -11.81 -13.68 -6.89
C ILE A 74 -11.84 -14.80 -5.85
N ARG A 75 -10.99 -14.72 -4.83
CA ARG A 75 -11.01 -15.69 -3.71
C ARG A 75 -12.36 -15.66 -2.98
N ARG A 76 -12.84 -14.47 -2.59
CA ARG A 76 -14.11 -14.30 -1.88
C ARG A 76 -15.31 -14.70 -2.74
N SER A 77 -15.26 -14.51 -4.06
CA SER A 77 -16.34 -14.94 -4.95
C SER A 77 -16.43 -16.46 -5.02
N LYS A 78 -15.30 -17.17 -5.12
CA LYS A 78 -15.23 -18.65 -5.04
C LYS A 78 -15.86 -19.19 -3.75
N GLU A 79 -15.64 -18.51 -2.62
CA GLU A 79 -16.22 -18.88 -1.32
C GLU A 79 -17.75 -18.69 -1.25
N ARG A 80 -18.31 -17.77 -2.04
CA ARG A 80 -19.74 -17.41 -2.02
C ARG A 80 -20.58 -18.11 -3.09
N GLY A 81 -19.97 -18.80 -4.06
CA GLY A 81 -20.67 -19.57 -5.09
C GLY A 81 -20.00 -19.54 -6.47
N PRO A 82 -20.46 -20.35 -7.43
CA PRO A 82 -19.69 -20.73 -8.62
C PRO A 82 -19.71 -19.73 -9.77
N VAL A 83 -20.31 -18.55 -9.63
CA VAL A 83 -20.33 -17.54 -10.71
C VAL A 83 -19.02 -16.75 -10.69
N VAL A 84 -17.93 -17.45 -10.96
CA VAL A 84 -16.62 -16.85 -11.24
C VAL A 84 -16.45 -16.87 -12.74
N LEU A 85 -16.21 -15.70 -13.34
CA LEU A 85 -15.90 -15.59 -14.76
C LEU A 85 -14.64 -16.41 -15.06
N GLU A 86 -14.60 -17.09 -16.21
CA GLU A 86 -13.44 -17.90 -16.62
C GLU A 86 -12.15 -17.07 -16.65
N SER A 87 -12.22 -15.82 -17.13
CA SER A 87 -11.12 -14.87 -17.11
C SER A 87 -10.61 -14.52 -15.71
N ASP A 88 -11.47 -14.55 -14.69
CA ASP A 88 -11.10 -14.30 -13.30
C ASP A 88 -10.37 -15.52 -12.70
N ASN A 89 -10.74 -16.73 -13.13
CA ASN A 89 -9.99 -17.94 -12.75
C ASN A 89 -8.60 -17.94 -13.37
N ASP A 90 -8.46 -17.59 -14.65
CA ASP A 90 -7.18 -17.56 -15.35
C ASP A 90 -6.21 -16.57 -14.70
N LEU A 91 -6.67 -15.36 -14.37
CA LEU A 91 -5.87 -14.35 -13.67
C LEU A 91 -5.41 -14.86 -12.29
N SER A 92 -6.32 -15.49 -11.54
CA SER A 92 -5.98 -16.07 -10.24
C SER A 92 -4.94 -17.19 -10.38
N HIS A 93 -5.08 -18.09 -11.35
CA HIS A 93 -4.11 -19.16 -11.60
C HIS A 93 -2.75 -18.61 -12.02
N LYS A 94 -2.74 -17.54 -12.81
CA LYS A 94 -1.52 -16.90 -13.30
C LYS A 94 -0.73 -16.23 -12.17
N PHE A 95 -1.37 -15.38 -11.38
CA PHE A 95 -0.66 -14.49 -10.44
C PHE A 95 -0.63 -14.97 -9.00
N MET A 96 -1.57 -15.80 -8.55
CA MET A 96 -1.65 -16.18 -7.12
C MET A 96 -0.37 -16.89 -6.65
N GLY A 97 0.14 -17.83 -7.44
CA GLY A 97 1.38 -18.56 -7.10
C GLY A 97 2.60 -17.63 -7.01
N GLN A 98 2.68 -16.63 -7.90
CA GLN A 98 3.76 -15.64 -7.87
C GLN A 98 3.65 -14.74 -6.64
N VAL A 99 2.46 -14.20 -6.36
CA VAL A 99 2.21 -13.36 -5.18
C VAL A 99 2.54 -14.12 -3.89
N GLU A 100 2.02 -15.34 -3.72
CA GLU A 100 2.34 -16.14 -2.53
C GLU A 100 3.84 -16.43 -2.39
N SER A 101 4.52 -16.70 -3.51
CA SER A 101 5.96 -16.94 -3.51
C SER A 101 6.74 -15.69 -3.10
N ILE A 102 6.40 -14.51 -3.64
CA ILE A 102 7.05 -13.24 -3.29
C ILE A 102 6.91 -12.98 -1.79
N PHE A 103 5.70 -13.06 -1.26
CA PHE A 103 5.41 -12.78 0.15
C PHE A 103 6.08 -13.76 1.12
N LYS A 104 6.18 -15.05 0.76
CA LYS A 104 6.92 -16.06 1.54
C LYS A 104 8.43 -15.81 1.55
N ASN A 105 8.96 -15.20 0.51
CA ASN A 105 10.39 -14.94 0.32
C ASN A 105 10.82 -13.51 0.70
N LEU A 106 9.93 -12.71 1.30
CA LEU A 106 10.30 -11.41 1.88
C LEU A 106 11.27 -11.61 3.05
N PRO A 107 12.18 -10.64 3.31
CA PRO A 107 13.08 -10.70 4.46
C PRO A 107 12.36 -10.91 5.80
N LYS A 108 11.16 -10.31 5.91
CA LYS A 108 10.17 -10.58 6.95
C LYS A 108 8.94 -11.17 6.25
N PRO A 109 8.71 -12.49 6.31
CA PRO A 109 7.57 -13.12 5.65
C PRO A 109 6.25 -12.51 6.14
N LEU A 110 5.35 -12.24 5.20
CA LEU A 110 4.05 -11.64 5.47
C LEU A 110 2.95 -12.43 4.75
N GLU A 111 1.74 -12.38 5.29
CA GLU A 111 0.57 -12.84 4.56
C GLU A 111 0.05 -11.71 3.66
N TRP A 112 -0.02 -11.97 2.35
CA TRP A 112 -0.43 -10.95 1.37
C TRP A 112 -1.84 -10.39 1.66
N GLN A 113 -2.73 -11.19 2.23
CA GLN A 113 -4.07 -10.76 2.64
C GLN A 113 -4.01 -9.78 3.82
N SER A 114 -3.16 -10.08 4.82
CA SER A 114 -2.94 -9.17 5.94
C SER A 114 -2.35 -7.86 5.44
N PHE A 115 -1.35 -7.93 4.56
CA PHE A 115 -0.74 -6.74 3.96
C PHE A 115 -1.77 -5.87 3.23
N LEU A 116 -2.59 -6.47 2.37
CA LEU A 116 -3.67 -5.77 1.65
C LEU A 116 -4.65 -5.09 2.62
N MET A 117 -5.12 -5.80 3.65
CA MET A 117 -6.19 -5.32 4.52
C MET A 117 -5.71 -4.34 5.59
N ASN A 118 -4.47 -4.47 6.05
CA ASN A 118 -3.98 -3.75 7.21
C ASN A 118 -2.99 -2.65 6.88
N ASP A 119 -2.07 -2.93 5.95
CA ASP A 119 -0.88 -2.12 5.73
C ASP A 119 -1.04 -1.26 4.49
N LEU A 120 -1.46 -1.86 3.37
CA LEU A 120 -1.62 -1.13 2.10
C LEU A 120 -2.64 0.01 2.19
N ASN A 121 -3.70 -0.19 2.99
CA ASN A 121 -4.70 0.83 3.28
C ASN A 121 -4.12 2.10 3.96
N ILE A 122 -2.94 2.01 4.59
CA ILE A 122 -2.24 3.19 5.12
C ILE A 122 -1.82 4.13 4.00
N LEU A 123 -1.43 3.59 2.84
CA LEU A 123 -0.98 4.42 1.72
C LEU A 123 -2.13 4.86 0.80
N THR A 124 -3.24 4.11 0.77
CA THR A 124 -4.38 4.42 -0.11
C THR A 124 -5.47 5.24 0.56
N ASP A 125 -5.82 4.93 1.81
CA ASP A 125 -7.05 5.45 2.45
C ASP A 125 -6.75 6.56 3.45
N ILE A 126 -5.53 6.60 3.99
CA ILE A 126 -5.14 7.56 5.02
C ILE A 126 -4.59 8.84 4.35
N PRO A 127 -4.98 10.05 4.79
CA PRO A 127 -4.48 11.29 4.20
C PRO A 127 -2.96 11.42 4.25
N LEU A 128 -2.36 11.97 3.19
CA LEU A 128 -0.91 12.17 3.10
C LEU A 128 -0.31 12.96 4.28
N THR A 129 -1.06 13.90 4.85
CA THR A 129 -0.63 14.63 6.06
C THR A 129 -0.42 13.68 7.25
N VAL A 130 -1.35 12.75 7.46
CA VAL A 130 -1.23 11.75 8.52
C VAL A 130 -0.08 10.79 8.22
N GLN A 131 0.11 10.39 6.96
CA GLN A 131 1.24 9.57 6.55
C GLN A 131 2.58 10.26 6.87
N LYS A 132 2.76 11.52 6.48
CA LYS A 132 4.00 12.28 6.74
C LYS A 132 4.32 12.43 8.23
N GLU A 133 3.31 12.79 9.04
CA GLU A 133 3.51 12.88 10.49
C GLU A 133 3.78 11.51 11.11
N SER A 134 3.19 10.45 10.57
CA SER A 134 3.43 9.08 11.03
C SER A 134 4.86 8.63 10.77
N ALA A 135 5.40 8.90 9.58
CA ALA A 135 6.79 8.61 9.24
C ALA A 135 7.77 9.42 10.11
N LYS A 136 7.48 10.70 10.35
CA LYS A 136 8.31 11.57 11.19
C LYS A 136 8.40 11.13 12.65
N HIS A 137 7.37 10.46 13.16
CA HIS A 137 7.26 10.06 14.55
C HIS A 137 7.36 8.53 14.76
N ASP A 138 7.79 7.79 13.73
CA ASP A 138 7.94 6.34 13.73
C ASP A 138 6.70 5.61 14.29
N LEU A 139 5.51 6.08 13.89
CA LEU A 139 4.26 5.52 14.38
C LEU A 139 4.05 4.11 13.83
N ASN A 140 3.55 3.22 14.70
CA ASN A 140 3.14 1.88 14.28
C ASN A 140 1.74 1.87 13.64
N THR A 141 1.40 0.81 12.92
CA THR A 141 0.10 0.64 12.22
C THR A 141 -1.12 1.00 13.06
N ALA A 142 -1.16 0.62 14.35
CA ALA A 142 -2.29 0.91 15.22
C ALA A 142 -2.36 2.41 15.56
N GLN A 143 -1.22 3.03 15.87
CA GLN A 143 -1.13 4.47 16.13
C GLN A 143 -1.51 5.30 14.90
N ILE A 144 -1.07 4.89 13.71
CA ILE A 144 -1.44 5.54 12.45
C ILE A 144 -2.96 5.50 12.25
N LYS A 145 -3.59 4.35 12.46
CA LYS A 145 -5.06 4.20 12.35
C LYS A 145 -5.81 5.07 13.35
N VAL A 146 -5.31 5.18 14.59
CA VAL A 146 -5.89 6.07 15.62
C VAL A 146 -5.73 7.54 15.21
N LEU A 147 -4.55 7.94 14.76
CA LEU A 147 -4.28 9.30 14.31
C LEU A 147 -5.15 9.67 13.10
N ALA A 148 -5.31 8.76 12.14
CA ALA A 148 -6.16 8.97 10.97
C ALA A 148 -7.63 9.18 11.36
N ARG A 149 -8.15 8.40 12.33
CA ARG A 149 -9.50 8.58 12.86
C ARG A 149 -9.66 9.92 13.57
N ALA A 150 -8.72 10.29 14.43
CA ALA A 150 -8.73 11.57 15.13
C ALA A 150 -8.69 12.75 14.13
N PHE A 151 -7.84 12.65 13.12
CA PHE A 151 -7.73 13.64 12.05
C PHE A 151 -9.04 13.79 11.27
N ALA A 152 -9.70 12.68 10.94
CA ALA A 152 -10.99 12.71 10.26
C ALA A 152 -12.06 13.41 11.12
N ILE A 153 -12.19 13.04 12.40
CA ILE A 153 -13.14 13.66 13.33
C ILE A 153 -12.92 15.17 13.42
N PHE A 154 -11.67 15.60 13.64
CA PHE A 154 -11.34 17.01 13.76
C PHE A 154 -11.66 17.79 12.48
N ARG A 155 -11.36 17.20 11.31
CA ARG A 155 -11.69 17.81 10.01
C ARG A 155 -13.20 17.97 9.83
N TYR A 156 -14.00 16.97 10.21
CA TYR A 156 -15.46 17.05 10.16
C TYR A 156 -16.01 18.12 11.10
N SER A 157 -15.49 18.24 12.32
CA SER A 157 -15.91 19.28 13.28
C SER A 157 -15.69 20.69 12.74
N ILE A 158 -14.50 20.98 12.19
CA ILE A 158 -14.21 22.29 11.60
C ILE A 158 -15.14 22.59 10.42
N ILE A 159 -15.32 21.64 9.50
CA ILE A 159 -16.20 21.83 8.33
C ILE A 159 -17.64 22.06 8.78
N SER A 160 -18.12 21.32 9.78
CA SER A 160 -19.46 21.48 10.34
C SER A 160 -19.68 22.87 10.92
N GLU A 161 -18.72 23.39 11.69
CA GLU A 161 -18.79 24.75 12.26
C GLU A 161 -18.78 25.82 11.17
N PHE A 162 -17.89 25.69 10.16
CA PHE A 162 -17.85 26.61 9.02
C PHE A 162 -19.14 26.60 8.20
N MET A 163 -19.71 25.41 7.94
CA MET A 163 -20.98 25.30 7.22
C MET A 163 -22.15 25.88 8.02
N SER A 164 -22.16 25.70 9.35
CA SER A 164 -23.15 26.33 10.24
C SER A 164 -23.06 27.87 10.19
N LEU A 165 -21.85 28.42 10.23
CA LEU A 165 -21.62 29.87 10.11
C LEU A 165 -22.00 30.39 8.73
N ALA A 166 -21.63 29.69 7.65
CA ALA A 166 -22.00 30.08 6.29
C ALA A 166 -23.52 30.07 6.07
N THR A 167 -24.23 29.07 6.62
CA THR A 167 -25.71 29.01 6.59
C THR A 167 -26.34 30.17 7.36
N PHE A 168 -25.72 30.62 8.44
CA PHE A 168 -26.18 31.76 9.23
C PHE A 168 -25.90 33.11 8.56
N LEU A 169 -24.87 33.19 7.72
CA LEU A 169 -24.46 34.41 7.02
C LEU A 169 -25.08 34.58 5.62
N LEU A 170 -25.53 33.49 4.98
CA LEU A 170 -26.20 33.53 3.67
C LEU A 170 -27.47 34.41 3.58
N PRO A 171 -28.35 34.52 4.60
CA PRO A 171 -29.53 35.39 4.49
C PRO A 171 -29.23 36.89 4.59
N PHE A 172 -27.99 37.29 4.93
CA PHE A 172 -27.59 38.70 5.01
C PHE A 172 -27.05 39.27 3.69
N SER A 173 -26.71 38.42 2.72
CA SER A 173 -26.17 38.85 1.42
C SER A 173 -27.25 39.24 0.40
N GLU A 174 -28.53 38.90 0.62
CA GLU A 174 -29.62 39.17 -0.33
C GLU A 174 -30.50 40.38 0.08
N ARG A 175 -30.05 41.20 1.05
CA ARG A 175 -30.77 42.41 1.52
C ARG A 175 -29.97 43.71 1.37
N LEU A 176 -29.15 43.83 0.32
CA LEU A 176 -28.54 45.10 -0.10
C LEU A 176 -28.81 45.36 -1.58
#